data_AF-A0A6M1RDU3-F1
#
_entry.id   AF-A0A6M1RDU3-F1
#
_cell.length_a   1.000
_cell.length_b   1.000
_cell.length_c   1.000
_cell.angle_alpha   90.00
_cell.angle_beta   90.00
_cell.angle_gamma   90.00
#
_symmetry.space_group_name_H-M   'P 1'
#
loop_
_entity.id
_entity.type
_entity.pdbx_description
1 polymer ?
#
loop_
_entity_poly.entity_id
_entity_poly.type
_entity_poly.pdbx_seq_one_letter_code
_entity_poly.pdbx_strand_id
1 'polypeptide(L)'
;MHDPKSTLCSANSNLINTPDNAAQLRASSPVICYQTDSLPVFDITFYKSIRSVSVRTLLFDIPPRQVRCFTVPAGSFFSISCLHGSQVGDLNLWQRDNLSERFFSGKTRQLHATHLTTGDRLWSNMPYLRPIATITDDSLQWYGWDDDGAGVHDVIGTRCDPYTHHNLH
;
A
#
# COMPACT_ATOMS: atom_id res chain seq x y z
N MET A 1 32.21 2.68 -54.62
CA MET A 1 32.18 4.13 -54.36
C MET A 1 30.83 4.62 -54.86
N HIS A 2 30.13 5.43 -54.07
CA HIS A 2 28.72 5.91 -54.19
C HIS A 2 27.65 5.05 -53.51
N ASP A 3 27.36 5.49 -52.28
CA ASP A 3 26.20 5.19 -51.45
C ASP A 3 25.12 6.25 -51.74
N PRO A 4 23.93 5.89 -52.25
CA PRO A 4 22.82 6.81 -52.37
C PRO A 4 21.92 6.70 -51.14
N LYS A 5 22.13 7.62 -50.19
CA LYS A 5 21.08 8.07 -49.28
C LYS A 5 19.92 8.63 -50.10
N SER A 6 18.71 8.11 -49.89
CA SER A 6 17.46 8.85 -49.68
C SER A 6 16.27 8.07 -50.22
N THR A 7 15.40 7.60 -49.33
CA THR A 7 13.97 7.83 -49.46
C THR A 7 13.39 7.77 -48.04
N LEU A 8 12.78 8.87 -47.66
CA LEU A 8 12.30 9.18 -46.33
C LEU A 8 11.11 8.30 -45.93
N CYS A 9 11.23 7.57 -44.83
CA CYS A 9 10.06 7.29 -44.00
C CYS A 9 9.78 8.54 -43.17
N SER A 10 8.82 9.37 -43.61
CA SER A 10 8.26 10.44 -42.79
C SER A 10 7.37 9.83 -41.70
N ALA A 11 7.98 9.32 -40.64
CA ALA A 11 7.28 9.17 -39.38
C ALA A 11 7.14 10.58 -38.80
N ASN A 12 5.89 11.05 -38.62
CA ASN A 12 5.58 12.26 -37.86
C ASN A 12 6.09 12.08 -36.42
N SER A 13 7.36 12.39 -36.20
CA SER A 13 7.94 12.57 -34.89
C SER A 13 7.38 13.89 -34.37
N ASN A 14 6.31 13.81 -33.57
CA ASN A 14 6.09 14.82 -32.54
C ASN A 14 7.31 14.74 -31.61
N LEU A 15 8.39 15.43 -31.99
CA LEU A 15 9.63 15.53 -31.26
C LEU A 15 9.29 16.25 -29.96
N ILE A 16 9.19 15.49 -28.87
CA ILE A 16 9.19 16.06 -27.53
C ILE A 16 10.51 16.84 -27.43
N ASN A 17 10.41 18.17 -27.47
CA ASN A 17 11.57 19.03 -27.41
C ASN A 17 12.17 18.91 -26.00
N THR A 18 13.26 18.17 -25.88
CA THR A 18 13.94 17.94 -24.61
C THR A 18 14.84 19.14 -24.33
N PRO A 19 14.66 19.86 -23.20
CA PRO A 19 15.48 21.02 -22.90
C PRO A 19 16.95 20.63 -22.66
N ASP A 20 17.88 21.53 -22.97
CA ASP A 20 19.33 21.27 -22.89
C ASP A 20 19.79 20.86 -21.48
N ASN A 21 19.09 21.31 -20.44
CA ASN A 21 19.37 20.98 -19.05
C ASN A 21 18.61 19.76 -18.52
N ALA A 22 17.96 18.95 -19.38
CA ALA A 22 17.15 17.81 -18.95
C ALA A 22 17.95 16.79 -18.11
N ALA A 23 19.21 16.54 -18.48
CA ALA A 23 20.08 15.64 -17.71
C ALA A 23 20.34 16.17 -16.30
N GLN A 24 20.58 17.47 -16.16
CA GLN A 24 20.77 18.13 -14.87
C GLN A 24 19.50 18.06 -14.01
N LEU A 25 18.32 18.30 -14.61
CA LEU A 25 17.04 18.23 -13.90
C LEU A 25 16.78 16.83 -13.34
N ARG A 26 17.01 15.78 -14.14
CA ARG A 26 16.84 14.37 -13.72
C ARG A 26 17.85 13.93 -12.66
N ALA A 27 19.03 14.53 -12.61
CA ALA A 27 20.06 14.23 -11.62
C ALA A 27 19.79 14.85 -10.23
N SER A 28 18.72 15.63 -10.08
CA SER A 28 18.36 16.23 -8.80
C SER A 28 18.08 15.17 -7.74
N SER A 29 18.62 15.36 -6.54
CA SER A 29 18.40 14.43 -5.44
C SER A 29 16.93 14.40 -5.02
N PRO A 30 16.37 13.21 -4.72
CA PRO A 30 15.00 13.11 -4.25
C PRO A 30 14.85 13.77 -2.87
N VAL A 31 13.69 14.37 -2.65
CA VAL A 31 13.29 14.93 -1.35
C VAL A 31 12.07 14.16 -0.85
N ILE A 32 12.17 13.62 0.36
CA ILE A 32 11.06 12.92 1.01
C ILE A 32 9.97 13.93 1.37
N CYS A 33 8.75 13.70 0.89
CA CYS A 33 7.62 14.61 1.07
C CYS A 33 7.16 14.76 2.53
N TYR A 34 7.22 13.68 3.32
CA TYR A 34 6.77 13.66 4.70
C TYR A 34 7.79 12.95 5.58
N GLN A 35 8.39 13.70 6.51
CA GLN A 35 9.24 13.12 7.54
C GLN A 35 8.34 12.54 8.64
N THR A 36 8.50 11.25 8.92
CA THR A 36 7.71 10.53 9.93
C THR A 36 8.38 10.44 11.29
N ASP A 37 9.56 11.03 11.46
CA ASP A 37 10.34 10.98 12.72
C ASP A 37 9.59 11.56 13.93
N SER A 38 8.62 12.45 13.67
CA SER A 38 7.75 13.04 14.70
C SER A 38 6.57 12.15 15.10
N LEU A 39 6.31 11.06 14.37
CA LEU A 39 5.27 10.11 14.74
C LEU A 39 5.65 9.37 16.02
N PRO A 40 4.67 9.01 16.89
CA PRO A 40 4.95 8.19 18.05
C PRO A 40 5.73 6.93 17.67
N VAL A 41 6.77 6.59 18.41
CA VAL A 41 7.63 5.43 18.15
C VAL A 41 6.79 4.14 18.18
N PHE A 42 7.08 3.21 17.28
CA PHE A 42 6.54 1.85 17.34
C PHE A 42 7.23 1.05 18.45
N ASP A 43 6.56 0.91 19.59
CA ASP A 43 7.07 0.10 20.72
C ASP A 43 6.73 -1.38 20.52
N ILE A 44 7.61 -2.08 19.80
CA ILE A 44 7.45 -3.52 19.54
C ILE A 44 7.41 -4.35 20.83
N THR A 45 8.13 -3.94 21.87
CA THR A 45 8.19 -4.65 23.15
C THR A 45 6.84 -4.56 23.86
N PHE A 46 6.24 -3.36 23.88
CA PHE A 46 4.89 -3.15 24.38
C PHE A 46 3.89 -4.04 23.62
N TYR A 47 3.84 -3.98 22.30
CA TYR A 47 2.88 -4.78 21.53
C TYR A 47 3.06 -6.29 21.74
N LYS A 48 4.30 -6.79 21.76
CA LYS A 48 4.59 -8.21 22.03
C LYS A 48 4.15 -8.62 23.43
N SER A 49 4.37 -7.77 24.44
CA SER A 49 3.96 -8.04 25.82
C SER A 49 2.44 -8.20 25.93
N ILE A 50 1.66 -7.28 25.35
CA ILE A 50 0.20 -7.37 25.35
C ILE A 50 -0.29 -8.55 24.51
N ARG A 51 0.36 -8.81 23.36
CA ARG A 51 0.00 -9.96 22.51
C ARG A 51 0.19 -11.30 23.22
N SER A 52 1.25 -11.44 24.03
CA SER A 52 1.55 -12.69 24.76
C SER A 52 0.48 -13.10 25.79
N VAL A 53 -0.25 -12.12 26.32
CA VAL A 53 -1.32 -12.32 27.32
C VAL A 53 -2.72 -12.20 26.71
N SER A 54 -2.82 -11.93 25.40
CA SER A 54 -4.10 -11.76 24.71
C SER A 54 -4.80 -13.10 24.49
N VAL A 55 -6.13 -13.13 24.64
CA VAL A 55 -6.96 -14.30 24.37
C VAL A 55 -7.73 -14.08 23.08
N ARG A 56 -7.78 -15.11 22.22
CA ARG A 56 -8.58 -15.07 20.98
C ARG A 56 -10.06 -15.15 21.33
N THR A 57 -10.83 -14.15 20.90
CA THR A 57 -12.27 -14.05 21.15
C THR A 57 -13.12 -14.41 19.93
N LEU A 58 -12.55 -14.34 18.74
CA LEU A 58 -13.25 -14.61 17.48
C LEU A 58 -12.31 -15.32 16.49
N LEU A 59 -12.84 -16.30 15.76
CA LEU A 59 -12.18 -16.99 14.66
C LEU A 59 -13.22 -17.39 13.63
N PHE A 60 -12.99 -17.09 12.36
CA PHE A 60 -13.81 -17.54 11.24
C PHE A 60 -12.99 -17.50 9.95
N ASP A 61 -13.41 -18.29 8.96
CA ASP A 61 -12.87 -18.25 7.62
C ASP A 61 -13.68 -17.33 6.72
N ILE A 62 -13.00 -16.68 5.77
CA ILE A 62 -13.63 -15.93 4.68
C ILE A 62 -13.57 -16.82 3.42
N PRO A 63 -14.71 -17.35 2.93
CA PRO A 63 -14.69 -18.19 1.74
C PRO A 63 -14.17 -17.42 0.51
N PRO A 64 -13.59 -18.11 -0.48
CA PRO A 64 -13.14 -17.47 -1.71
C PRO A 64 -14.25 -16.65 -2.37
N ARG A 65 -13.90 -15.45 -2.85
CA ARG A 65 -14.83 -14.49 -3.51
C ARG A 65 -15.98 -14.02 -2.62
N GLN A 66 -15.86 -14.14 -1.29
CA GLN A 66 -16.81 -13.59 -0.33
C GLN A 66 -16.17 -12.51 0.53
N VAL A 67 -17.03 -11.77 1.23
CA VAL A 67 -16.65 -10.76 2.21
C VAL A 67 -17.24 -11.10 3.58
N ARG A 68 -16.55 -10.67 4.64
CA ARG A 68 -17.04 -10.68 6.01
C ARG A 68 -16.67 -9.37 6.69
N CYS A 69 -17.50 -8.95 7.63
CA CYS A 69 -17.24 -7.81 8.50
C CYS A 69 -17.12 -8.32 9.94
N PHE A 70 -16.23 -7.72 10.71
CA PHE A 70 -16.05 -8.00 12.13
C PHE A 70 -15.63 -6.73 12.86
N THR A 71 -15.86 -6.69 14.17
CA THR A 71 -15.52 -5.54 15.01
C THR A 71 -14.33 -5.88 15.88
N VAL A 72 -13.35 -4.98 15.90
CA VAL A 72 -12.17 -5.07 16.77
C VAL A 72 -12.22 -3.90 17.75
N PRO A 73 -12.38 -4.13 19.06
CA PRO A 73 -12.29 -3.07 20.05
C PRO A 73 -10.92 -2.38 20.03
N ALA A 74 -10.89 -1.08 20.38
CA ALA A 74 -9.63 -0.38 20.53
C ALA A 74 -8.72 -1.09 21.56
N GLY A 75 -7.43 -1.22 21.25
CA GLY A 75 -6.46 -1.97 22.07
C GLY A 75 -6.48 -3.49 21.88
N SER A 76 -7.38 -4.02 21.03
CA SER A 76 -7.39 -5.43 20.63
C SER A 76 -6.60 -5.68 19.34
N PHE A 77 -6.42 -6.95 19.00
CA PHE A 77 -5.70 -7.40 17.82
C PHE A 77 -6.63 -8.16 16.87
N PHE A 78 -6.35 -8.08 15.58
CA PHE A 78 -6.84 -9.04 14.60
C PHE A 78 -5.66 -9.54 13.76
N SER A 79 -5.80 -10.73 13.19
CA SER A 79 -4.79 -11.34 12.32
C SER A 79 -5.50 -11.92 11.10
N ILE A 80 -4.86 -11.76 9.94
CA ILE A 80 -5.30 -12.32 8.66
C ILE A 80 -4.28 -13.40 8.31
N SER A 81 -4.75 -14.60 7.96
CA SER A 81 -3.87 -15.75 7.74
C SER A 81 -4.34 -16.57 6.55
N CYS A 82 -3.39 -17.05 5.74
CA CYS A 82 -3.66 -17.95 4.62
C CYS A 82 -3.51 -19.41 5.08
N LEU A 83 -4.62 -20.07 5.44
CA LEU A 83 -4.61 -21.43 6.00
C LEU A 83 -4.67 -22.55 4.93
N HIS A 84 -5.19 -22.26 3.74
CA HIS A 84 -5.53 -23.27 2.72
C HIS A 84 -4.80 -23.07 1.38
N GLY A 85 -3.73 -22.29 1.38
CA GLY A 85 -2.94 -21.95 0.19
C GLY A 85 -2.85 -20.45 -0.06
N SER A 86 -2.17 -20.06 -1.14
CA SER A 86 -1.92 -18.67 -1.49
C SER A 86 -3.20 -17.95 -1.88
N GLN A 87 -3.48 -16.83 -1.22
CA GLN A 87 -4.62 -15.97 -1.49
C GLN A 87 -4.28 -14.53 -1.08
N VAL A 88 -4.74 -13.56 -1.86
CA VAL A 88 -4.71 -12.13 -1.49
C VAL A 88 -6.07 -11.68 -0.98
N GLY A 89 -6.10 -10.66 -0.12
CA GLY A 89 -7.34 -10.12 0.44
C GLY A 89 -7.35 -8.60 0.47
N ASP A 90 -8.47 -8.02 0.06
CA ASP A 90 -8.71 -6.57 0.11
C ASP A 90 -9.25 -6.19 1.50
N LEU A 91 -8.53 -5.33 2.21
CA LEU A 91 -8.92 -4.88 3.54
C LEU A 91 -9.50 -3.46 3.49
N ASN A 92 -10.65 -3.27 4.14
CA ASN A 92 -11.16 -1.95 4.47
C ASN A 92 -11.41 -1.84 5.98
N LEU A 93 -11.20 -0.65 6.53
CA LEU A 93 -11.41 -0.34 7.94
C LEU A 93 -12.26 0.90 8.09
N TRP A 94 -13.14 0.90 9.09
CA TRP A 94 -13.98 2.03 9.48
C TRP A 94 -13.93 2.23 10.99
N GLN A 95 -14.12 3.45 11.45
CA GLN A 95 -14.47 3.68 12.85
C GLN A 95 -15.89 3.14 13.06
N ARG A 96 -16.06 2.30 14.09
CA ARG A 96 -17.28 1.49 14.32
C ARG A 96 -18.56 2.33 14.39
N ASP A 97 -18.49 3.47 15.06
CA ASP A 97 -19.61 4.33 15.41
C ASP A 97 -19.71 5.57 14.47
N ASN A 98 -18.84 5.65 13.46
CA ASN A 98 -18.73 6.73 12.48
C ASN A 98 -18.08 6.21 11.19
N LEU A 99 -18.90 5.68 10.29
CA LEU A 99 -18.46 5.15 9.00
C LEU A 99 -17.91 6.22 8.03
N SER A 100 -18.04 7.52 8.37
CA SER A 100 -17.38 8.58 7.60
C SER A 100 -15.86 8.57 7.82
N GLU A 101 -15.40 8.09 8.98
CA GLU A 101 -13.99 7.83 9.26
C GLU A 101 -13.63 6.40 8.80
N ARG A 102 -12.76 6.32 7.80
CA ARG A 102 -12.35 5.07 7.15
C ARG A 102 -10.90 5.10 6.70
N PHE A 103 -10.37 3.93 6.39
CA PHE A 103 -9.03 3.77 5.86
C PHE A 103 -8.77 4.66 4.64
N PHE A 104 -7.61 5.30 4.63
CA PHE A 104 -7.15 6.17 3.57
C PHE A 104 -5.79 5.71 3.03
N SER A 105 -5.83 4.80 2.04
CA SER A 105 -4.63 4.25 1.40
C SER A 105 -3.72 5.32 0.84
N GLY A 106 -4.28 6.34 0.16
CA GLY A 106 -3.51 7.42 -0.45
C GLY A 106 -2.64 8.20 0.54
N LYS A 107 -3.16 8.51 1.74
CA LYS A 107 -2.38 9.22 2.77
C LYS A 107 -1.44 8.29 3.53
N THR A 108 -1.86 7.04 3.73
CA THR A 108 -1.00 5.98 4.27
C THR A 108 0.24 5.78 3.41
N ARG A 109 0.06 5.69 2.08
CA ARG A 109 1.14 5.60 1.09
C ARG A 109 2.09 6.79 1.14
N GLN A 110 1.57 8.00 1.30
CA GLN A 110 2.39 9.21 1.38
C GLN A 110 3.25 9.28 2.65
N LEU A 111 2.75 8.73 3.76
CA LEU A 111 3.45 8.76 5.03
C LEU A 111 4.45 7.61 5.17
N HIS A 112 4.15 6.44 4.61
CA HIS A 112 5.00 5.26 4.71
C HIS A 112 5.64 4.94 3.36
N ALA A 113 5.08 4.00 2.60
CA ALA A 113 5.58 3.57 1.31
C ALA A 113 4.45 3.00 0.44
N THR A 114 4.79 2.48 -0.74
CA THR A 114 3.83 1.80 -1.63
C THR A 114 3.30 0.49 -1.06
N HIS A 115 4.06 -0.13 -0.15
CA HIS A 115 3.76 -1.37 0.55
C HIS A 115 4.01 -1.19 2.05
N LEU A 116 3.28 -1.91 2.88
CA LEU A 116 3.33 -1.75 4.34
C LEU A 116 3.88 -3.02 5.01
N THR A 117 4.56 -2.84 6.14
CA THR A 117 5.01 -3.95 6.98
C THR A 117 4.99 -3.56 8.47
N THR A 118 5.57 -4.40 9.33
CA THR A 118 5.65 -4.18 10.78
C THR A 118 6.13 -2.78 11.13
N GLY A 119 5.38 -2.08 11.98
CA GLY A 119 5.62 -0.70 12.40
C GLY A 119 4.79 0.33 11.65
N ASP A 120 4.36 0.02 10.42
CA ASP A 120 3.52 0.92 9.64
C ASP A 120 2.10 1.03 10.21
N ARG A 121 1.46 2.15 9.89
CA ARG A 121 0.13 2.51 10.39
C ARG A 121 -0.84 2.69 9.26
N LEU A 122 -2.03 2.13 9.38
CA LEU A 122 -3.15 2.45 8.51
C LEU A 122 -3.78 3.75 9.03
N TRP A 123 -3.86 4.77 8.17
CA TRP A 123 -4.37 6.10 8.54
C TRP A 123 -5.81 6.29 8.07
N SER A 124 -6.61 7.03 8.84
CA SER A 124 -7.95 7.44 8.43
C SER A 124 -7.96 8.65 7.49
N ASN A 125 -9.08 8.83 6.80
CA ASN A 125 -9.32 9.95 5.90
C ASN A 125 -9.44 11.30 6.61
N MET A 126 -9.37 12.38 5.83
CA MET A 126 -9.67 13.73 6.30
C MET A 126 -11.16 13.85 6.71
N PRO A 127 -11.48 14.63 7.74
CA PRO A 127 -10.58 15.47 8.56
C PRO A 127 -9.93 14.73 9.74
N TYR A 128 -10.19 13.42 9.92
CA TYR A 128 -9.79 12.68 11.12
C TYR A 128 -8.29 12.44 11.23
N LEU A 129 -7.66 12.04 10.11
CA LEU A 129 -6.23 11.84 9.93
C LEU A 129 -5.51 11.30 11.19
N ARG A 130 -5.89 10.10 11.62
CA ARG A 130 -5.24 9.41 12.74
C ARG A 130 -4.95 7.94 12.42
N PRO A 131 -4.02 7.29 13.13
CA PRO A 131 -3.86 5.85 13.03
C PRO A 131 -5.14 5.14 13.46
N ILE A 132 -5.63 4.22 12.63
CA ILE A 132 -6.76 3.33 12.95
C ILE A 132 -6.32 1.89 13.22
N ALA A 133 -5.14 1.51 12.71
CA ALA A 133 -4.46 0.25 13.03
C ALA A 133 -2.94 0.42 12.86
N THR A 134 -2.18 -0.45 13.54
CA THR A 134 -0.72 -0.55 13.41
C THR A 134 -0.39 -2.01 13.09
N ILE A 135 0.47 -2.25 12.10
CA ILE A 135 0.96 -3.59 11.78
C ILE A 135 1.99 -3.96 12.85
N THR A 136 1.67 -4.97 13.65
CA THR A 136 2.51 -5.37 14.79
C THR A 136 3.37 -6.60 14.52
N ASP A 137 3.00 -7.36 13.48
CA ASP A 137 3.69 -8.57 13.05
C ASP A 137 3.36 -8.81 11.56
N ASP A 138 4.36 -9.25 10.80
CA ASP A 138 4.26 -9.59 9.39
C ASP A 138 5.19 -10.76 9.07
N SER A 139 4.63 -11.95 8.85
CA SER A 139 5.39 -13.15 8.52
C SER A 139 6.08 -13.10 7.15
N LEU A 140 5.75 -12.12 6.31
CA LEU A 140 6.35 -11.90 4.99
C LEU A 140 7.31 -10.70 4.97
N GLN A 141 7.64 -10.11 6.13
CA GLN A 141 8.55 -8.97 6.22
C GLN A 141 9.92 -9.24 5.56
N TRP A 142 10.38 -10.50 5.56
CA TRP A 142 11.62 -10.91 4.92
C TRP A 142 11.65 -10.72 3.40
N TYR A 143 10.48 -10.56 2.75
CA TYR A 143 10.39 -10.32 1.31
C TYR A 143 11.08 -9.01 0.93
N GLY A 144 10.91 -7.97 1.74
CA GLY A 144 11.47 -6.65 1.47
C GLY A 144 11.01 -6.09 0.13
N TRP A 145 11.97 -5.73 -0.71
CA TRP A 145 11.76 -5.26 -2.08
C TRP A 145 12.53 -6.16 -3.03
N ASP A 146 11.87 -6.64 -4.08
CA ASP A 146 12.53 -7.41 -5.14
C ASP A 146 13.23 -6.50 -6.17
N ASP A 147 13.92 -7.11 -7.14
CA ASP A 147 14.70 -6.41 -8.17
C ASP A 147 13.84 -5.55 -9.10
N ASP A 148 12.53 -5.82 -9.19
CA ASP A 148 11.56 -5.02 -9.94
C ASP A 148 10.97 -3.87 -9.09
N GLY A 149 11.34 -3.78 -7.82
CA GLY A 149 10.83 -2.80 -6.86
C GLY A 149 9.44 -3.11 -6.34
N ALA A 150 9.00 -4.38 -6.41
CA ALA A 150 7.73 -4.82 -5.84
C ALA A 150 7.88 -5.29 -4.39
N GLY A 151 6.76 -5.26 -3.68
CA GLY A 151 6.64 -5.69 -2.29
C GLY A 151 5.29 -6.38 -2.04
N VAL A 152 4.98 -6.66 -0.78
CA VAL A 152 3.71 -7.26 -0.35
C VAL A 152 2.92 -6.30 0.53
N HIS A 153 1.60 -6.49 0.63
CA HIS A 153 0.68 -5.62 1.39
C HIS A 153 0.61 -4.20 0.84
N ASP A 154 0.17 -4.09 -0.42
CA ASP A 154 0.16 -2.84 -1.15
C ASP A 154 -0.91 -1.84 -0.66
N VAL A 155 -0.61 -0.55 -0.86
CA VAL A 155 -1.56 0.56 -0.73
C VAL A 155 -1.59 1.45 -1.98
N ILE A 156 -1.20 0.88 -3.12
CA ILE A 156 -1.15 1.56 -4.43
C ILE A 156 -2.37 1.22 -5.29
N GLY A 157 -2.95 0.02 -5.10
CA GLY A 157 -4.15 -0.41 -5.76
C GLY A 157 -5.41 0.30 -5.24
N THR A 158 -6.52 0.05 -5.93
CA THR A 158 -7.86 0.46 -5.50
C THR A 158 -8.63 -0.74 -4.97
N ARG A 159 -9.05 -1.61 -5.90
CA ARG A 159 -9.65 -2.95 -5.73
C ARG A 159 -10.03 -3.47 -7.11
N CYS A 160 -10.20 -4.78 -7.25
CA CYS A 160 -10.91 -5.29 -8.42
C CYS A 160 -12.37 -4.82 -8.37
N ASP A 161 -12.90 -4.34 -9.51
CA ASP A 161 -14.27 -3.81 -9.58
C ASP A 161 -14.97 -4.22 -10.89
N PRO A 162 -16.31 -4.38 -10.86
CA PRO A 162 -17.05 -4.86 -12.03
C PRO A 162 -17.07 -3.86 -13.18
N TYR A 163 -16.82 -2.58 -12.92
CA TYR A 163 -16.82 -1.55 -13.96
C TYR A 163 -15.56 -1.65 -14.81
N THR A 164 -14.39 -1.78 -14.17
CA THR A 164 -13.14 -2.05 -14.87
C THR A 164 -13.24 -3.36 -15.65
N HIS A 165 -13.78 -4.42 -15.04
CA HIS A 165 -13.96 -5.70 -15.73
C HIS A 165 -14.87 -5.54 -16.97
N HIS A 166 -16.02 -4.87 -16.84
CA HIS A 166 -16.95 -4.68 -17.96
C HIS A 166 -16.39 -3.80 -19.09
N ASN A 167 -15.52 -2.84 -18.78
CA ASN A 167 -14.96 -1.95 -19.80
C ASN A 167 -13.76 -2.56 -20.53
N LEU A 168 -13.10 -3.58 -19.96
CA LEU A 168 -11.89 -4.19 -20.52
C LEU A 168 -12.11 -5.63 -21.04
N HIS A 169 -13.30 -6.20 -20.83
CA HIS A 169 -13.72 -7.53 -21.29
C HIS A 169 -15.12 -7.48 -21.89
#